data_AF-A0A963NAV7-F1
#
_entry.id   AF-A0A963NAV7-F1
#
_cell.length_a   1.000
_cell.length_b   1.000
_cell.length_c   1.000
_cell.angle_alpha   90.00
_cell.angle_beta   90.00
_cell.angle_gamma   90.00
#
_symmetry.space_group_name_H-M   'P 1'
#
loop_
_entity.id
_entity.type
_entity.pdbx_description
1 polymer ?
#
loop_
_entity_poly.entity_id
_entity_poly.type
_entity_poly.pdbx_seq_one_letter_code
_entity_poly.pdbx_strand_id
1 'polypeptide(L)'
;MNAPTSPQTAATTEAVPPAMSYLQLFARFLKFGLLAWGGPVAQIGMLRRELVDEERWISSRRFNKLLAVMQVLPGPEAHEICVHLGIRAKGRLGGVLAGLGFMLPGFLLMFALSWLYFQIEFVGTALGAAFFGVQAAVIALIVRAVHRIGEHILLDRWLWAIAIVCALAAIVRVDFWITLPAGGLVYALLVLKHRASALLVTLAAVALATAMAFWAEPTAKLVETVVQGQASVLLIFASGLKAGLLTFGGAYTAIPFVRNDAVGRGWMTDGQFLDGLALSGVLPAPLIIFATFVGYVAGGPIGAVAMTMGVFLPAFAF
;
A
#
# COMPACT_ATOMS: atom_id res chain seq x y z
N MET A 1 -44.17 15.27 48.39
CA MET A 1 -42.79 14.88 48.02
C MET A 1 -42.88 13.96 46.81
N ASN A 2 -42.78 14.50 45.60
CA ASN A 2 -42.71 13.71 44.38
C ASN A 2 -41.24 13.74 43.93
N ALA A 3 -40.55 12.61 44.05
CA ALA A 3 -39.21 12.44 43.54
C ALA A 3 -39.25 12.46 41.99
N PRO A 4 -38.32 13.16 41.30
CA PRO A 4 -38.25 13.10 39.86
C PRO A 4 -37.70 11.73 39.44
N THR A 5 -38.46 11.03 38.61
CA THR A 5 -38.04 9.80 37.94
C THR A 5 -36.84 10.09 37.04
N SER A 6 -35.72 9.41 37.30
CA SER A 6 -34.51 9.42 36.49
C SER A 6 -34.86 9.08 35.02
N PRO A 7 -34.25 9.73 34.02
CA PRO A 7 -34.45 9.35 32.63
C PRO A 7 -33.91 7.93 32.44
N GLN A 8 -34.79 7.03 32.01
CA GLN A 8 -34.44 5.68 31.61
C GLN A 8 -33.24 5.71 30.65
N THR A 9 -32.22 4.95 31.00
CA THR A 9 -31.09 4.59 30.15
C THR A 9 -31.65 3.98 28.88
N ALA A 10 -31.78 4.77 27.82
CA ALA A 10 -32.05 4.25 26.49
C ALA A 10 -30.87 3.32 26.14
N ALA A 11 -31.09 2.01 26.25
CA ALA A 11 -30.15 1.02 25.78
C ALA A 11 -29.88 1.33 24.31
N THR A 12 -28.70 1.88 24.00
CA THR A 12 -28.24 2.04 22.63
C THR A 12 -28.13 0.65 22.05
N THR A 13 -29.19 0.18 21.37
CA THR A 13 -29.16 -1.08 20.62
C THR A 13 -27.98 -0.98 19.67
N GLU A 14 -26.96 -1.79 19.93
CA GLU A 14 -25.75 -1.72 19.14
C GLU A 14 -26.08 -2.08 17.69
N ALA A 15 -25.61 -1.27 16.73
CA ALA A 15 -25.72 -1.58 15.31
C ALA A 15 -25.09 -2.96 15.03
N VAL A 16 -25.85 -3.86 14.40
CA VAL A 16 -25.41 -5.23 14.04
C VAL A 16 -25.65 -5.46 12.55
N PRO A 17 -24.73 -6.13 11.84
CA PRO A 17 -24.95 -6.55 10.46
C PRO A 17 -26.24 -7.39 10.31
N PRO A 18 -26.97 -7.24 9.19
CA PRO A 18 -28.16 -8.04 8.92
C PRO A 18 -27.83 -9.53 8.77
N ALA A 19 -28.80 -10.39 9.07
CA ALA A 19 -28.67 -11.82 8.81
C ALA A 19 -28.60 -12.07 7.29
N MET A 20 -27.47 -12.62 6.84
CA MET A 20 -27.22 -12.88 5.42
C MET A 20 -26.47 -14.20 5.21
N SER A 21 -26.42 -14.73 3.99
CA SER A 21 -25.62 -15.91 3.64
C SER A 21 -24.16 -15.55 3.39
N TYR A 22 -23.26 -16.54 3.39
CA TYR A 22 -21.85 -16.32 3.02
C TYR A 22 -21.70 -15.80 1.59
N LEU A 23 -22.52 -16.29 0.66
CA LEU A 23 -22.51 -15.83 -0.73
C LEU A 23 -23.00 -14.39 -0.85
N GLN A 24 -24.05 -14.01 -0.11
CA GLN A 24 -24.52 -12.62 -0.08
C GLN A 24 -23.45 -11.68 0.48
N LEU A 25 -22.72 -12.13 1.51
CA LEU A 25 -21.62 -11.35 2.09
C LEU A 25 -20.50 -11.16 1.06
N PHE A 26 -20.05 -12.26 0.44
CA PHE A 26 -19.03 -12.22 -0.61
C PHE A 26 -19.47 -11.32 -1.77
N ALA A 27 -20.68 -11.49 -2.31
CA ALA A 27 -21.21 -10.69 -3.41
C ALA A 27 -21.32 -9.20 -3.05
N ARG A 28 -21.65 -8.88 -1.79
CA ARG A 28 -21.67 -7.49 -1.29
C ARG A 28 -20.28 -6.86 -1.38
N PHE A 29 -19.26 -7.54 -0.84
CA PHE A 29 -17.89 -7.03 -0.86
C PHE A 29 -17.27 -7.07 -2.26
N LEU A 30 -17.69 -8.01 -3.12
CA LEU A 30 -17.36 -8.03 -4.54
C LEU A 30 -17.89 -6.78 -5.26
N LYS A 31 -19.11 -6.35 -4.96
CA LYS A 31 -19.68 -5.09 -5.47
C LYS A 31 -18.86 -3.88 -5.00
N PHE A 32 -18.45 -3.82 -3.73
CA PHE A 32 -17.56 -2.76 -3.25
C PHE A 32 -16.22 -2.76 -4.00
N GLY A 33 -15.63 -3.93 -4.25
CA GLY A 33 -14.43 -4.06 -5.06
C GLY A 33 -14.60 -3.53 -6.48
N LEU A 34 -15.69 -3.87 -7.15
CA LEU A 34 -16.02 -3.37 -8.50
C LEU A 34 -16.23 -1.84 -8.56
N LEU A 35 -16.54 -1.22 -7.43
CA LEU A 35 -16.82 0.21 -7.30
C LEU A 35 -15.69 0.98 -6.61
N ALA A 36 -14.53 0.34 -6.36
CA ALA A 36 -13.45 0.88 -5.55
C ALA A 36 -12.61 1.98 -6.25
N TRP A 37 -13.26 2.98 -6.84
CA TRP A 37 -12.62 4.13 -7.49
C TRP A 37 -12.10 5.16 -6.48
N GLY A 38 -11.14 5.98 -6.91
CA GLY A 38 -10.77 7.22 -6.20
C GLY A 38 -9.80 7.06 -5.03
N GLY A 39 -9.13 5.91 -4.90
CA GLY A 39 -8.10 5.67 -3.88
C GLY A 39 -8.65 5.49 -2.45
N PRO A 40 -7.76 5.43 -1.44
CA PRO A 40 -8.14 4.98 -0.09
C PRO A 40 -9.25 5.81 0.56
N VAL A 41 -9.21 7.14 0.42
CA VAL A 41 -10.20 8.04 1.06
C VAL A 41 -11.59 7.84 0.47
N ALA A 42 -11.69 7.70 -0.86
CA ALA A 42 -12.96 7.48 -1.53
C ALA A 42 -13.52 6.08 -1.20
N GLN A 43 -12.67 5.06 -1.17
CA GLN A 43 -13.05 3.69 -0.82
C GLN A 43 -13.57 3.60 0.62
N ILE A 44 -12.87 4.21 1.59
CA ILE A 44 -13.32 4.29 2.99
C ILE A 44 -14.62 5.08 3.10
N GLY A 45 -14.75 6.19 2.35
CA GLY A 45 -15.98 6.98 2.28
C GLY A 45 -17.17 6.19 1.76
N MET A 46 -16.99 5.39 0.71
CA MET A 46 -18.00 4.48 0.18
C MET A 46 -18.43 3.44 1.22
N LEU A 47 -17.46 2.75 1.85
CA LEU A 47 -17.75 1.77 2.90
C LEU A 47 -18.49 2.40 4.07
N ARG A 48 -18.08 3.61 4.49
CA ARG A 48 -18.74 4.36 5.56
C ARG A 48 -20.19 4.66 5.18
N ARG A 49 -20.42 5.25 4.01
CA ARG A 49 -21.76 5.62 3.57
C ARG A 49 -22.70 4.41 3.56
N GLU A 50 -22.30 3.31 2.92
CA GLU A 50 -23.19 2.17 2.75
C GLU A 50 -23.33 1.35 4.03
N LEU A 51 -22.24 1.07 4.77
CA LEU A 51 -22.27 0.17 5.93
C LEU A 51 -22.52 0.88 7.27
N VAL A 52 -22.32 2.19 7.38
CA VAL A 52 -22.54 2.96 8.60
C VAL A 52 -23.83 3.76 8.50
N ASP A 53 -23.96 4.57 7.44
CA ASP A 53 -25.02 5.57 7.36
C ASP A 53 -26.32 4.97 6.81
N GLU A 54 -26.24 4.18 5.74
CA GLU A 54 -27.40 3.57 5.09
C GLU A 54 -27.83 2.25 5.76
N GLU A 55 -26.93 1.26 5.87
CA GLU A 55 -27.28 -0.08 6.37
C GLU A 55 -27.02 -0.30 7.86
N ARG A 56 -26.32 0.63 8.54
CA ARG A 56 -26.10 0.61 9.99
C ARG A 56 -25.57 -0.72 10.54
N TRP A 57 -24.56 -1.31 9.88
CA TRP A 57 -23.83 -2.49 10.39
C TRP A 57 -23.01 -2.18 11.64
N ILE A 58 -22.57 -0.92 11.76
CA ILE A 58 -21.74 -0.40 12.83
C ILE A 58 -22.09 1.07 13.08
N SER A 59 -21.99 1.54 14.33
CA SER A 59 -22.24 2.94 14.64
C SER A 59 -21.09 3.84 14.18
N SER A 60 -21.36 5.11 13.85
CA SER A 60 -20.33 6.05 13.39
C SER A 60 -19.20 6.21 14.40
N ARG A 61 -19.50 6.21 15.70
CA ARG A 61 -18.48 6.27 16.76
C ARG A 61 -17.56 5.04 16.74
N ARG A 62 -18.12 3.85 16.55
CA ARG A 62 -17.33 2.61 16.53
C ARG A 62 -16.56 2.46 15.21
N PHE A 63 -17.12 2.92 14.09
CA PHE A 63 -16.42 3.00 12.81
C PHE A 63 -15.22 3.94 12.87
N ASN A 64 -15.36 5.14 13.44
CA ASN A 64 -14.25 6.08 13.58
C ASN A 64 -13.12 5.52 14.45
N LYS A 65 -13.47 4.79 15.53
CA LYS A 65 -12.47 4.08 16.35
C LYS A 65 -11.78 2.97 15.58
N LEU A 66 -12.53 2.17 14.80
CA LEU A 66 -11.98 1.14 13.94
C LEU A 66 -11.01 1.72 12.91
N LEU A 67 -11.43 2.78 12.21
CA LEU A 67 -10.59 3.48 11.24
C LEU A 67 -9.30 3.99 11.88
N ALA A 68 -9.38 4.60 13.06
CA ALA A 68 -8.18 5.05 13.79
C ALA A 68 -7.23 3.89 14.12
N VAL A 69 -7.74 2.70 14.47
CA VAL A 69 -6.92 1.51 14.70
C VAL A 69 -6.28 1.03 13.39
N MET A 70 -7.04 0.95 12.30
CA MET A 70 -6.54 0.50 10.99
C MET A 70 -5.51 1.46 10.40
N GLN A 71 -5.57 2.76 10.72
CA GLN A 71 -4.54 3.73 10.32
C GLN A 71 -3.20 3.56 11.07
N VAL A 72 -3.22 2.89 12.22
CA VAL A 72 -2.01 2.57 13.00
C VAL A 72 -1.43 1.22 12.60
N LEU A 73 -2.27 0.29 12.14
CA LEU A 73 -1.81 -1.01 11.66
C LEU A 73 -1.20 -0.88 10.24
N PRO A 74 -0.24 -1.76 9.90
CA PRO A 74 0.30 -1.77 8.56
C PRO A 74 -0.63 -2.52 7.61
N GLY A 75 -0.98 -1.88 6.49
CA GLY A 75 -1.76 -2.53 5.44
C GLY A 75 -2.64 -1.59 4.63
N PRO A 76 -3.37 -2.14 3.65
CA PRO A 76 -4.37 -1.41 2.89
C PRO A 76 -5.64 -1.17 3.72
N GLU A 77 -5.69 -0.02 4.41
CA GLU A 77 -6.76 0.37 5.35
C GLU A 77 -8.20 0.03 4.89
N ALA A 78 -8.57 0.33 3.65
CA ALA A 78 -9.92 0.06 3.12
C ALA A 78 -10.23 -1.45 3.09
N HIS A 79 -9.26 -2.27 2.70
CA HIS A 79 -9.41 -3.73 2.67
C HIS A 79 -9.45 -4.32 4.09
N GLU A 80 -8.65 -3.80 5.02
CA GLU A 80 -8.69 -4.22 6.43
C GLU A 80 -10.05 -3.93 7.07
N ILE A 81 -10.66 -2.78 6.77
CA ILE A 81 -12.02 -2.46 7.19
C ILE A 81 -13.01 -3.49 6.62
N CYS A 82 -12.87 -3.89 5.35
CA CYS A 82 -13.71 -4.94 4.76
C CYS A 82 -13.56 -6.28 5.50
N VAL A 83 -12.33 -6.72 5.76
CA VAL A 83 -12.05 -7.95 6.53
C VAL A 83 -12.72 -7.86 7.90
N HIS A 84 -12.48 -6.78 8.64
CA HIS A 84 -13.02 -6.61 9.99
C HIS A 84 -14.56 -6.58 10.02
N LEU A 85 -15.19 -5.89 9.07
CA LEU A 85 -16.66 -5.85 8.97
C LEU A 85 -17.23 -7.22 8.54
N GLY A 86 -16.51 -7.96 7.70
CA GLY A 86 -16.82 -9.37 7.41
C GLY A 86 -16.75 -10.26 8.65
N ILE A 87 -15.73 -10.08 9.50
CA ILE A 87 -15.62 -10.77 10.79
C ILE A 87 -16.81 -10.46 11.68
N ARG A 88 -17.20 -9.19 11.77
CA ARG A 88 -18.37 -8.76 12.55
C ARG A 88 -19.67 -9.41 12.03
N ALA A 89 -19.81 -9.59 10.72
CA ALA A 89 -21.02 -10.16 10.12
C ALA A 89 -21.13 -11.68 10.25
N LYS A 90 -20.02 -12.41 10.06
CA LYS A 90 -20.03 -13.88 9.89
C LYS A 90 -18.82 -14.59 10.52
N GLY A 91 -18.16 -13.98 11.49
CA GLY A 91 -16.95 -14.51 12.12
C GLY A 91 -15.77 -14.58 11.15
N ARG A 92 -14.71 -15.32 11.51
CA ARG A 92 -13.44 -15.34 10.76
C ARG A 92 -13.58 -15.65 9.27
N LEU A 93 -14.45 -16.61 8.92
CA LEU A 93 -14.73 -16.94 7.52
C LEU A 93 -15.42 -15.78 6.78
N GLY A 94 -16.28 -15.02 7.46
CA GLY A 94 -16.84 -13.79 6.93
C GLY A 94 -15.79 -12.75 6.58
N GLY A 95 -14.75 -12.62 7.41
CA GLY A 95 -13.61 -11.74 7.13
C GLY A 95 -12.82 -12.15 5.89
N VAL A 96 -12.54 -13.44 5.75
CA VAL A 96 -11.87 -14.00 4.55
C VAL A 96 -12.69 -13.70 3.30
N LEU A 97 -13.99 -13.98 3.32
CA LEU A 97 -14.87 -13.73 2.17
C LEU A 97 -15.02 -12.24 1.83
N ALA A 98 -15.11 -11.37 2.85
CA ALA A 98 -15.21 -9.94 2.64
C ALA A 98 -13.93 -9.34 2.04
N GLY A 99 -12.76 -9.71 2.58
CA GLY A 99 -11.47 -9.27 2.05
C GLY A 99 -11.25 -9.76 0.62
N LEU A 100 -11.43 -11.07 0.38
CA LEU A 100 -11.30 -11.65 -0.96
C LEU A 100 -12.31 -11.02 -1.94
N GLY A 101 -13.57 -10.83 -1.54
CA GLY A 101 -14.58 -10.18 -2.37
C GLY A 101 -14.15 -8.77 -2.77
N PHE A 102 -13.66 -7.96 -1.82
CA PHE A 102 -13.23 -6.60 -2.10
C PHE A 102 -11.99 -6.53 -3.01
N MET A 103 -11.02 -7.42 -2.84
CA MET A 103 -9.77 -7.41 -3.62
C MET A 103 -9.90 -8.06 -5.00
N LEU A 104 -10.73 -9.09 -5.14
CA LEU A 104 -10.78 -9.95 -6.32
C LEU A 104 -11.00 -9.22 -7.65
N PRO A 105 -11.93 -8.25 -7.78
CA PRO A 105 -12.16 -7.54 -9.03
C PRO A 105 -10.90 -6.78 -9.48
N GLY A 106 -10.27 -6.06 -8.55
CA GLY A 106 -9.04 -5.32 -8.80
C GLY A 106 -7.89 -6.26 -9.19
N PHE A 107 -7.74 -7.39 -8.49
CA PHE A 107 -6.75 -8.41 -8.83
C PHE A 107 -6.94 -8.95 -10.24
N LEU A 108 -8.17 -9.36 -10.61
CA LEU A 108 -8.45 -9.92 -11.93
C LEU A 108 -8.20 -8.89 -13.05
N LEU A 109 -8.64 -7.65 -12.85
CA LEU A 109 -8.40 -6.57 -13.82
C LEU A 109 -6.90 -6.27 -13.96
N MET A 110 -6.18 -6.15 -12.86
CA MET A 110 -4.74 -5.89 -12.89
C MET A 110 -3.98 -7.05 -13.50
N PHE A 111 -4.36 -8.29 -13.18
CA PHE A 111 -3.78 -9.50 -13.75
C PHE A 111 -3.99 -9.54 -15.27
N ALA A 112 -5.22 -9.27 -15.73
CA ALA A 112 -5.53 -9.22 -17.16
C ALA A 112 -4.73 -8.12 -17.89
N LEU A 113 -4.62 -6.92 -17.30
CA LEU A 113 -3.80 -5.85 -17.85
C LEU A 113 -2.30 -6.20 -17.84
N SER A 114 -1.82 -6.89 -16.81
CA SER A 114 -0.44 -7.36 -16.74
C SER A 114 -0.15 -8.37 -17.84
N TRP A 115 -1.05 -9.34 -18.05
CA TRP A 115 -0.96 -10.27 -19.16
C TRP A 115 -0.95 -9.54 -20.50
N LEU A 116 -1.90 -8.62 -20.71
CA LEU A 116 -2.02 -7.85 -21.94
C LEU A 116 -0.80 -6.97 -22.23
N TYR A 117 -0.20 -6.38 -21.19
CA TYR A 117 1.01 -5.56 -21.30
C TYR A 117 2.17 -6.31 -21.96
N PHE A 118 2.31 -7.62 -21.71
CA PHE A 118 3.35 -8.43 -22.36
C PHE A 118 2.93 -9.03 -23.71
N GLN A 119 1.67 -8.88 -24.12
CA GLN A 119 1.18 -9.34 -25.43
C GLN A 119 1.19 -8.22 -26.48
N ILE A 120 1.17 -6.95 -26.06
CA ILE A 120 1.07 -5.80 -26.96
C ILE A 120 2.44 -5.12 -27.12
N GLU A 121 2.82 -4.83 -28.36
CA GLU A 121 3.95 -3.95 -28.65
C GLU A 121 3.53 -2.48 -28.51
N PHE A 122 4.12 -1.77 -27.54
CA PHE A 122 3.83 -0.36 -27.29
C PHE A 122 4.71 0.61 -28.10
N VAL A 123 5.90 0.16 -28.53
CA VAL A 123 6.89 1.05 -29.14
C VAL A 123 6.41 1.50 -30.52
N GLY A 124 6.31 2.82 -30.73
CA GLY A 124 5.90 3.41 -32.01
C GLY A 124 4.39 3.40 -32.28
N THR A 125 3.55 2.96 -31.33
CA THR A 125 2.10 2.91 -31.50
C THR A 125 1.38 4.08 -30.83
N ALA A 126 0.17 4.42 -31.28
CA ALA A 126 -0.69 5.42 -30.64
C ALA A 126 -1.02 5.04 -29.19
N LEU A 127 -1.06 3.74 -28.87
CA LEU A 127 -1.26 3.24 -27.52
C LEU A 127 -0.06 3.54 -26.62
N GLY A 128 1.18 3.38 -27.12
CA GLY A 128 2.39 3.79 -26.39
C GLY A 128 2.40 5.28 -26.07
N ALA A 129 1.99 6.13 -27.02
CA ALA A 129 1.84 7.57 -26.80
C ALA A 129 0.75 7.89 -25.74
N ALA A 130 -0.37 7.17 -25.75
CA ALA A 130 -1.40 7.32 -24.72
C ALA A 130 -0.87 6.93 -23.33
N PHE A 131 -0.13 5.82 -23.21
CA PHE A 131 0.52 5.40 -21.95
C PHE A 131 1.49 6.44 -21.42
N PHE A 132 2.31 7.05 -22.29
CA PHE A 132 3.19 8.15 -21.92
C PHE A 132 2.40 9.34 -21.34
N GLY A 133 1.24 9.67 -21.92
CA GLY A 133 0.33 10.67 -21.36
C GLY A 133 -0.20 10.29 -19.97
N VAL A 134 -0.55 9.01 -19.75
CA VAL A 134 -0.99 8.52 -18.43
C VAL A 134 0.15 8.55 -17.42
N GLN A 135 1.40 8.22 -17.80
CA GLN A 135 2.56 8.33 -16.92
C GLN A 135 2.73 9.77 -16.38
N ALA A 136 2.50 10.79 -17.22
CA ALA A 136 2.51 12.18 -16.76
C ALA A 136 1.44 12.46 -15.70
N ALA A 137 0.22 11.93 -15.88
CA ALA A 137 -0.86 12.03 -14.89
C ALA A 137 -0.51 11.30 -13.59
N VAL A 138 0.17 10.15 -13.67
CA VAL A 138 0.65 9.40 -12.49
C VAL A 138 1.71 10.18 -11.73
N ILE A 139 2.66 10.80 -12.43
CA ILE A 139 3.65 11.68 -11.80
C ILE A 139 2.94 12.81 -11.05
N ALA A 140 1.95 13.46 -11.68
CA ALA A 140 1.14 14.49 -11.01
C ALA A 140 0.40 13.94 -9.77
N LEU A 141 -0.11 12.71 -9.84
CA LEU A 141 -0.75 12.03 -8.70
C LEU A 141 0.26 11.74 -7.58
N ILE A 142 1.47 11.27 -7.90
CA ILE A 142 2.55 11.05 -6.93
C ILE A 142 2.92 12.38 -6.29
N VAL A 143 3.15 13.44 -7.06
CA VAL A 143 3.46 14.78 -6.54
C VAL A 143 2.35 15.27 -5.61
N ARG A 144 1.08 15.08 -5.98
CA ARG A 144 -0.06 15.40 -5.10
C ARG A 144 -0.07 14.57 -3.82
N ALA A 145 0.25 13.29 -3.90
CA ALA A 145 0.34 12.42 -2.72
C ALA A 145 1.48 12.86 -1.79
N VAL A 146 2.66 13.15 -2.34
CA VAL A 146 3.82 13.68 -1.60
C VAL A 146 3.47 15.01 -0.96
N HIS A 147 2.81 15.93 -1.66
CA HIS A 147 2.38 17.21 -1.10
C HIS A 147 1.40 17.01 0.06
N ARG A 148 0.36 16.19 -0.13
CA ARG A 148 -0.65 15.87 0.88
C ARG A 148 -0.06 15.19 2.13
N ILE A 149 0.91 14.31 1.96
CA ILE A 149 1.58 13.63 3.09
C ILE A 149 2.55 14.61 3.77
N GLY A 150 3.33 15.35 2.97
CA GLY A 150 4.34 16.28 3.43
C GLY A 150 3.77 17.44 4.26
N GLU A 151 2.62 17.99 3.86
CA GLU A 151 1.99 19.11 4.60
C GLU A 151 1.63 18.76 6.05
N HIS A 152 1.38 17.48 6.33
CA HIS A 152 1.01 17.00 7.67
C HIS A 152 2.20 16.50 8.49
N ILE A 153 3.34 16.20 7.87
CA ILE A 153 4.49 15.54 8.52
C ILE A 153 5.71 16.46 8.61
N LEU A 154 5.93 17.36 7.63
CA LEU A 154 7.09 18.25 7.58
C LEU A 154 6.84 19.54 8.38
N LEU A 155 6.82 19.39 9.71
CA LEU A 155 6.41 20.43 10.66
C LEU A 155 7.49 21.50 10.94
N ASP A 156 8.77 21.19 10.68
CA ASP A 156 9.88 22.10 10.97
C ASP A 156 11.00 22.02 9.92
N ARG A 157 11.96 22.94 10.06
CA ARG A 157 13.10 23.08 9.12
C ARG A 157 14.01 21.85 9.07
N TRP A 158 14.13 21.09 10.15
CA TRP A 158 15.00 19.90 10.20
C TRP A 158 14.36 18.75 9.46
N LEU A 159 13.04 18.56 9.59
CA LEU A 159 12.30 17.56 8.82
C LEU A 159 12.38 17.85 7.32
N TRP A 160 12.26 19.12 6.91
CA TRP A 160 12.48 19.53 5.52
C TRP A 160 13.90 19.23 5.03
N ALA A 161 14.93 19.57 5.83
CA ALA A 161 16.32 19.28 5.47
C ALA A 161 16.58 17.77 5.33
N ILE A 162 16.08 16.95 6.26
CA ILE A 162 16.20 15.49 6.21
C ILE A 162 15.45 14.94 5.00
N ALA A 163 14.26 15.43 4.69
CA ALA A 163 13.49 15.01 3.52
C ALA A 163 14.27 15.27 2.21
N ILE A 164 14.88 16.45 2.07
CA ILE A 164 15.70 16.81 0.90
C ILE A 164 16.93 15.90 0.81
N VAL A 165 17.64 15.69 1.92
CA VAL A 165 18.83 14.80 1.95
C VAL A 165 18.46 13.37 1.59
N CYS A 166 17.38 12.83 2.14
CA CYS A 166 16.89 11.49 1.81
C CYS A 166 16.45 11.39 0.34
N ALA A 167 15.82 12.43 -0.22
CA ALA A 167 15.47 12.48 -1.63
C ALA A 167 16.71 12.46 -2.54
N LEU A 168 17.74 13.25 -2.20
CA LEU A 168 19.03 13.23 -2.92
C LEU A 168 19.72 11.86 -2.80
N ALA A 169 19.71 11.25 -1.61
CA ALA A 169 20.24 9.91 -1.39
C ALA A 169 19.52 8.85 -2.26
N ALA A 170 18.20 8.98 -2.43
CA ALA A 170 17.43 8.08 -3.30
C ALA A 170 17.81 8.23 -4.79
N ILE A 171 18.18 9.43 -5.25
CA ILE A 171 18.64 9.67 -6.64
C ILE A 171 19.95 8.91 -6.91
N VAL A 172 20.87 8.91 -5.94
CA VAL A 172 22.12 8.12 -6.01
C VAL A 172 21.93 6.65 -5.60
N ARG A 173 20.68 6.16 -5.58
CA ARG A 173 20.29 4.77 -5.32
C ARG A 173 20.67 4.23 -3.94
N VAL A 174 20.76 5.08 -2.92
CA VAL A 174 20.86 4.61 -1.54
C VAL A 174 19.55 3.96 -1.14
N ASP A 175 19.63 2.72 -0.64
CA ASP A 175 18.48 1.96 -0.16
C ASP A 175 17.70 2.75 0.90
N PHE A 176 16.38 2.76 0.77
CA PHE A 176 15.53 3.47 1.73
C PHE A 176 15.64 2.89 3.16
N TRP A 177 16.08 1.63 3.28
CA TRP A 177 16.37 0.97 4.55
C TRP A 177 17.48 1.62 5.36
N ILE A 178 18.35 2.39 4.71
CA ILE A 178 19.37 3.19 5.38
C ILE A 178 18.80 4.56 5.71
N THR A 179 18.18 5.22 4.72
CA THR A 179 17.73 6.61 4.85
C THR A 179 16.58 6.77 5.84
N LEU A 180 15.64 5.82 5.93
CA LEU A 180 14.49 5.87 6.83
C LEU A 180 14.89 5.83 8.32
N PRO A 181 15.60 4.80 8.82
CA PRO A 181 16.02 4.78 10.23
C PRO A 181 17.07 5.86 10.55
N ALA A 182 18.01 6.14 9.64
CA ALA A 182 18.99 7.18 9.85
C ALA A 182 18.34 8.57 9.95
N GLY A 183 17.41 8.89 9.05
CA GLY A 183 16.66 10.16 9.08
C GLY A 183 15.85 10.31 10.37
N GLY A 184 15.12 9.26 10.78
CA GLY A 184 14.36 9.25 12.02
C GLY A 184 15.23 9.44 13.27
N LEU A 185 16.36 8.71 13.36
CA LEU A 185 17.27 8.81 14.49
C LEU A 185 18.01 10.16 14.54
N VAL A 186 18.45 10.67 13.39
CA VAL A 186 19.06 12.01 13.27
C VAL A 186 18.07 13.06 13.76
N TYR A 187 16.81 13.02 13.31
CA TYR A 187 15.78 13.94 13.78
C TYR A 187 15.58 13.86 15.30
N ALA A 188 15.42 12.65 15.85
CA ALA A 188 15.25 12.45 17.29
C ALA A 188 16.42 13.03 18.11
N LEU A 189 17.67 12.81 17.66
CA LEU A 189 18.86 13.34 18.32
C LEU A 189 18.96 14.87 18.20
N LEU A 190 18.54 15.46 17.08
CA LEU A 190 18.49 16.91 16.91
C LEU A 190 17.47 17.56 17.85
N VAL A 191 16.30 16.95 18.02
CA VAL A 191 15.27 17.39 18.99
C VAL A 191 15.79 17.29 20.43
N LEU A 192 16.53 16.23 20.76
CA LEU A 192 17.20 16.05 22.05
C LEU A 192 18.47 16.91 22.23
N LYS A 193 18.81 17.77 21.25
CA LYS A 193 20.00 18.63 21.23
C LYS A 193 21.34 17.88 21.24
N HIS A 194 21.36 16.59 20.95
CA HIS A 194 22.57 15.77 20.84
C HIS A 194 23.19 15.87 19.43
N ARG A 195 23.66 17.08 19.07
CA ARG A 195 24.16 17.38 17.71
C ARG A 195 25.36 16.53 17.29
N ALA A 196 26.28 16.24 18.21
CA ALA A 196 27.43 15.39 17.93
C ALA A 196 27.00 13.96 17.58
N SER A 197 26.05 13.39 18.33
CA SER A 197 25.48 12.07 18.06
C SER A 197 24.73 12.03 16.73
N ALA A 198 23.97 13.09 16.41
CA ALA A 198 23.28 13.20 15.13
C ALA A 198 24.28 13.16 13.96
N LEU A 199 25.39 13.90 14.05
CA LEU A 199 26.46 13.87 13.04
C LEU A 199 27.09 12.47 12.92
N LEU A 200 27.37 11.80 14.04
CA LEU A 200 27.91 10.44 14.03
C LEU A 200 26.97 9.46 13.33
N VAL A 201 25.65 9.55 13.58
CA VAL A 201 24.65 8.71 12.89
C VAL A 201 24.63 9.00 11.39
N THR A 202 24.68 10.28 10.99
CA THR A 202 24.75 10.63 9.56
C THR A 202 26.01 10.07 8.90
N LEU A 203 27.17 10.23 9.53
CA LEU A 203 28.43 9.70 9.01
C LEU A 203 28.43 8.17 8.95
N ALA A 204 27.88 7.49 9.95
CA ALA A 204 27.72 6.04 9.95
C ALA A 204 26.79 5.56 8.83
N ALA A 205 25.68 6.26 8.60
CA ALA A 205 24.75 5.95 7.51
C ALA A 205 25.39 6.16 6.13
N VAL A 206 26.16 7.24 5.95
CA VAL A 206 26.93 7.49 4.72
C VAL A 206 28.01 6.42 4.54
N ALA A 207 28.76 6.09 5.59
CA ALA A 207 29.77 5.05 5.54
C ALA A 207 29.16 3.69 5.17
N LEU A 208 28.03 3.33 5.77
CA LEU A 208 27.29 2.10 5.44
C LEU A 208 26.81 2.11 3.99
N ALA A 209 26.20 3.21 3.52
CA ALA A 209 25.73 3.33 2.15
C ALA A 209 26.87 3.23 1.14
N THR A 210 28.00 3.91 1.40
CA THR A 210 29.20 3.80 0.57
C THR A 210 29.78 2.39 0.61
N ALA A 211 29.90 1.76 1.78
CA ALA A 211 30.37 0.40 1.91
C ALA A 211 29.48 -0.58 1.13
N MET A 212 28.16 -0.45 1.22
CA MET A 212 27.21 -1.27 0.45
C MET A 212 27.36 -1.03 -1.06
N ALA A 213 27.56 0.22 -1.50
CA ALA A 213 27.81 0.53 -2.90
C ALA A 213 29.16 -0.03 -3.41
N PHE A 214 30.21 -0.01 -2.58
CA PHE A 214 31.52 -0.58 -2.92
C PHE A 214 31.53 -2.11 -2.87
N TRP A 215 30.83 -2.71 -1.92
CA TRP A 215 30.66 -4.17 -1.85
C TRP A 215 29.70 -4.70 -2.91
N ALA A 216 28.92 -3.82 -3.53
CA ALA A 216 28.10 -4.13 -4.69
C ALA A 216 28.92 -4.13 -6.00
N GLU A 217 29.97 -4.96 -6.13
CA GLU A 217 30.60 -5.30 -7.43
C GLU A 217 31.07 -6.78 -7.46
N PRO A 218 31.11 -7.47 -8.62
CA PRO A 218 30.22 -7.52 -9.76
C PRO A 218 29.25 -8.70 -9.61
N THR A 219 28.54 -8.82 -8.50
CA THR A 219 27.33 -9.69 -8.45
C THR A 219 26.26 -9.18 -9.41
N ALA A 220 26.30 -7.89 -9.78
CA ALA A 220 25.56 -7.35 -10.91
C ALA A 220 25.87 -8.04 -12.24
N LYS A 221 27.07 -8.60 -12.47
CA LYS A 221 27.38 -9.41 -13.68
C LYS A 221 26.91 -10.87 -13.57
N LEU A 222 26.75 -11.39 -12.35
CA LEU A 222 26.06 -12.67 -12.11
C LEU A 222 24.52 -12.50 -12.15
N VAL A 223 24.01 -11.28 -11.92
CA VAL A 223 22.59 -10.92 -12.03
C VAL A 223 22.22 -10.42 -13.44
N GLU A 224 23.15 -9.84 -14.21
CA GLU A 224 22.98 -9.62 -15.66
C GLU A 224 22.86 -10.95 -16.42
N THR A 225 23.41 -12.04 -15.88
CA THR A 225 23.09 -13.41 -16.36
C THR A 225 21.73 -13.94 -15.89
N VAL A 226 20.99 -13.21 -15.06
CA VAL A 226 19.57 -13.48 -14.72
C VAL A 226 18.63 -12.61 -15.56
N VAL A 227 19.02 -12.34 -16.81
CA VAL A 227 18.06 -11.99 -17.87
C VAL A 227 17.21 -13.21 -18.32
N GLN A 228 17.33 -14.38 -17.68
CA GLN A 228 16.54 -15.58 -18.04
C GLN A 228 15.98 -16.42 -16.87
N GLY A 229 16.00 -15.93 -15.62
CA GLY A 229 15.42 -16.65 -14.49
C GLY A 229 14.26 -15.89 -13.86
N GLN A 230 13.05 -16.47 -13.87
CA GLN A 230 11.94 -15.99 -13.04
C GLN A 230 12.40 -15.90 -11.58
N ALA A 231 12.09 -14.80 -10.89
CA ALA A 231 12.41 -14.69 -9.47
C ALA A 231 11.66 -15.79 -8.68
N SER A 232 12.28 -16.29 -7.61
CA SER A 232 11.65 -17.31 -6.77
C SER A 232 10.30 -16.82 -6.26
N VAL A 233 9.27 -17.66 -6.41
CA VAL A 233 7.90 -17.38 -5.93
C VAL A 233 7.90 -17.02 -4.44
N LEU A 234 8.76 -17.67 -3.65
CA LEU A 234 8.90 -17.37 -2.22
C LEU A 234 9.48 -15.97 -1.99
N LEU A 235 10.45 -15.54 -2.79
CA LEU A 235 11.03 -14.21 -2.69
C LEU A 235 10.02 -13.13 -3.09
N ILE A 236 9.24 -13.37 -4.14
CA ILE A 236 8.16 -12.48 -4.57
C ILE A 236 7.11 -12.37 -3.45
N PHE A 237 6.64 -13.51 -2.91
CA PHE A 237 5.71 -13.54 -1.79
C PHE A 237 6.26 -12.80 -0.57
N ALA A 238 7.52 -13.05 -0.18
CA ALA A 238 8.15 -12.41 0.96
C ALA A 238 8.30 -10.89 0.75
N SER A 239 8.56 -10.45 -0.48
CA SER A 239 8.64 -9.03 -0.82
C SER A 239 7.27 -8.36 -0.73
N GLY A 240 6.22 -9.05 -1.19
CA GLY A 240 4.84 -8.62 -1.01
C GLY A 240 4.45 -8.54 0.47
N LEU A 241 4.77 -9.58 1.24
CA LEU A 241 4.51 -9.63 2.68
C LEU A 241 5.21 -8.50 3.43
N LYS A 242 6.47 -8.23 3.07
CA LYS A 242 7.24 -7.10 3.58
C LYS A 242 6.57 -5.77 3.26
N ALA A 243 6.11 -5.57 2.03
CA ALA A 243 5.37 -4.37 1.66
C ALA A 243 4.08 -4.24 2.48
N GLY A 244 3.29 -5.32 2.60
CA GLY A 244 2.07 -5.32 3.41
C GLY A 244 2.31 -4.99 4.89
N LEU A 245 3.31 -5.61 5.51
CA LEU A 245 3.63 -5.45 6.94
C LEU A 245 4.27 -4.11 7.31
N LEU A 246 4.72 -3.32 6.33
CA LEU A 246 5.46 -2.09 6.57
C LEU A 246 4.81 -0.84 5.97
N THR A 247 3.63 -1.01 5.38
CA THR A 247 2.85 0.09 4.79
C THR A 247 1.95 0.71 5.86
N PHE A 248 2.45 1.73 6.54
CA PHE A 248 1.65 2.53 7.48
C PHE A 248 1.05 3.76 6.78
N GLY A 249 -0.20 4.12 7.08
CA GLY A 249 -0.85 5.30 6.50
C GLY A 249 -1.31 5.13 5.04
N GLY A 250 -1.54 3.88 4.61
CA GLY A 250 -2.20 3.56 3.35
C GLY A 250 -1.28 3.28 2.17
N ALA A 251 -1.89 2.91 1.04
CA ALA A 251 -1.23 2.30 -0.13
C ALA A 251 -0.05 3.08 -0.76
N TYR A 252 0.04 4.40 -0.55
CA TYR A 252 1.14 5.21 -1.09
C TYR A 252 2.48 4.90 -0.44
N THR A 253 2.49 4.49 0.82
CA THR A 253 3.73 4.18 1.55
C THR A 253 4.31 2.83 1.15
N ALA A 254 3.53 1.96 0.49
CA ALA A 254 3.99 0.68 -0.06
C ALA A 254 4.93 0.86 -1.27
N ILE A 255 4.74 1.93 -2.05
CA ILE A 255 5.45 2.20 -3.30
C ILE A 255 6.98 2.10 -3.15
N PRO A 256 7.63 2.78 -2.19
CA PRO A 256 9.08 2.67 -2.02
C PRO A 256 9.55 1.26 -1.68
N PHE A 257 8.83 0.51 -0.84
CA PHE A 257 9.18 -0.88 -0.49
C PHE A 257 9.14 -1.78 -1.72
N VAL A 258 8.04 -1.71 -2.47
CA VAL A 258 7.83 -2.52 -3.68
C VAL A 258 8.83 -2.13 -4.77
N ARG A 259 9.10 -0.83 -4.97
CA ARG A 259 10.10 -0.35 -5.94
C ARG A 259 11.51 -0.84 -5.59
N ASN A 260 11.89 -0.79 -4.31
CA ASN A 260 13.23 -1.24 -3.89
C ASN A 260 13.46 -2.72 -4.20
N ASP A 261 12.44 -3.57 -4.01
CA ASP A 261 12.55 -4.97 -4.40
C ASP A 261 12.43 -5.17 -5.91
N ALA A 262 11.46 -4.55 -6.56
CA ALA A 262 11.18 -4.77 -7.98
C ALA A 262 12.30 -4.22 -8.89
N VAL A 263 12.67 -2.95 -8.70
CA VAL A 263 13.70 -2.27 -9.51
C VAL A 263 15.08 -2.53 -8.93
N GLY A 264 15.24 -2.43 -7.61
CA GLY A 264 16.55 -2.61 -6.97
C GLY A 264 17.12 -4.02 -7.10
N ARG A 265 16.28 -5.06 -7.22
CA ARG A 265 16.73 -6.44 -7.51
C ARG A 265 16.75 -6.77 -9.01
N GLY A 266 16.40 -5.83 -9.87
CA GLY A 266 16.44 -5.99 -11.33
C GLY A 266 15.28 -6.80 -11.93
N TRP A 267 14.15 -6.96 -11.24
CA TRP A 267 12.97 -7.64 -11.82
C TRP A 267 12.31 -6.81 -12.92
N MET A 268 12.39 -5.48 -12.83
CA MET A 268 11.84 -4.56 -13.81
C MET A 268 12.59 -3.23 -13.85
N THR A 269 12.37 -2.48 -14.91
CA THR A 269 12.86 -1.10 -15.04
C THR A 269 11.98 -0.10 -14.29
N ASP A 270 12.50 1.10 -14.02
CA ASP A 270 11.71 2.21 -13.49
C ASP A 270 10.52 2.58 -14.40
N GLY A 271 10.69 2.50 -15.72
CA GLY A 271 9.61 2.75 -16.67
C GLY A 271 8.47 1.74 -16.53
N GLN A 272 8.79 0.45 -16.48
CA GLN A 272 7.80 -0.62 -16.24
C GLN A 272 7.12 -0.47 -14.89
N PHE A 273 7.85 -0.08 -13.85
CA PHE A 273 7.27 0.18 -12.54
C PHE A 273 6.24 1.32 -12.58
N LEU A 274 6.55 2.41 -13.28
CA LEU A 274 5.63 3.52 -13.49
C LEU A 274 4.43 3.13 -14.35
N ASP A 275 4.61 2.25 -15.35
CA ASP A 275 3.50 1.68 -16.13
C ASP A 275 2.55 0.88 -15.25
N GLY A 276 3.08 0.03 -14.36
CA GLY A 276 2.28 -0.71 -13.40
C GLY A 276 1.46 0.21 -12.48
N LEU A 277 2.07 1.30 -12.01
CA LEU A 277 1.36 2.29 -11.20
C LEU A 277 0.28 3.02 -12.02
N ALA A 278 0.56 3.34 -13.29
CA ALA A 278 -0.38 3.93 -14.23
C ALA A 278 -1.60 3.05 -14.48
N LEU A 279 -1.37 1.78 -14.79
CA LEU A 279 -2.41 0.77 -14.96
C LEU A 279 -3.28 0.66 -13.71
N SER A 280 -2.69 0.66 -12.52
CA SER A 280 -3.48 0.62 -11.28
C SER A 280 -4.35 1.85 -11.05
N GLY A 281 -3.91 3.03 -11.51
CA GLY A 281 -4.63 4.29 -11.35
C GLY A 281 -5.90 4.40 -12.20
N VAL A 282 -6.01 3.59 -13.26
CA VAL A 282 -7.20 3.54 -14.14
C VAL A 282 -8.18 2.42 -13.75
N LEU A 283 -7.87 1.63 -12.72
CA LEU A 283 -8.71 0.53 -12.25
C LEU A 283 -9.59 0.94 -11.06
N PRO A 284 -10.81 0.38 -10.94
CA PRO A 284 -11.57 0.40 -9.69
C PRO A 284 -10.95 -0.56 -8.68
N ALA A 285 -9.83 -0.17 -8.08
CA ALA A 285 -9.11 -1.04 -7.16
C ALA A 285 -8.34 -0.25 -6.09
N PRO A 286 -8.02 -0.87 -4.95
CA PRO A 286 -7.05 -0.32 -4.00
C PRO A 286 -5.74 -0.02 -4.73
N LEU A 287 -5.17 1.17 -4.50
CA LEU A 287 -3.96 1.61 -5.22
C LEU A 287 -2.84 0.56 -5.14
N ILE A 288 -2.69 -0.12 -4.00
CA ILE A 288 -1.66 -1.14 -3.77
C ILE A 288 -1.77 -2.36 -4.72
N ILE A 289 -2.87 -2.51 -5.47
CA ILE A 289 -3.06 -3.59 -6.44
C ILE A 289 -2.01 -3.57 -7.55
N PHE A 290 -1.31 -2.45 -7.77
CA PHE A 290 -0.19 -2.40 -8.72
C PHE A 290 0.88 -3.48 -8.41
N ALA A 291 0.97 -3.93 -7.15
CA ALA A 291 1.86 -5.02 -6.75
C ALA A 291 1.55 -6.34 -7.50
N THR A 292 0.33 -6.58 -7.95
CA THR A 292 -0.02 -7.72 -8.81
C THR A 292 0.78 -7.68 -10.12
N PHE A 293 0.89 -6.51 -10.76
CA PHE A 293 1.72 -6.33 -11.95
C PHE A 293 3.19 -6.53 -11.64
N VAL A 294 3.66 -6.01 -10.51
CA VAL A 294 5.05 -6.22 -10.08
C VAL A 294 5.38 -7.71 -9.96
N GLY A 295 4.51 -8.49 -9.33
CA GLY A 295 4.64 -9.93 -9.25
C GLY A 295 4.58 -10.60 -10.63
N TYR A 296 3.74 -10.11 -11.53
CA TYR A 296 3.63 -10.63 -12.89
C TYR A 296 4.93 -10.45 -13.68
N VAL A 297 5.56 -9.27 -13.61
CA VAL A 297 6.87 -9.05 -14.27
C VAL A 297 7.95 -9.94 -13.66
N ALA A 298 7.96 -10.08 -12.32
CA ALA A 298 9.00 -10.81 -11.62
C ALA A 298 8.94 -12.35 -11.80
N GLY A 299 7.73 -12.92 -11.94
CA GLY A 299 7.54 -14.38 -11.94
C GLY A 299 6.30 -14.87 -12.70
N GLY A 300 5.78 -14.07 -13.64
CA GLY A 300 4.61 -14.41 -14.46
C GLY A 300 3.32 -14.55 -13.65
N PRO A 301 2.34 -15.34 -14.14
CA PRO A 301 1.07 -15.58 -13.47
C PRO A 301 1.17 -15.96 -12.00
N ILE A 302 2.11 -16.85 -11.66
CA ILE A 302 2.33 -17.33 -10.30
C ILE A 302 2.94 -16.21 -9.44
N GLY A 303 3.88 -15.45 -9.98
CA GLY A 303 4.43 -14.28 -9.31
C GLY A 303 3.36 -13.22 -8.98
N ALA A 304 2.41 -12.98 -9.89
CA ALA A 304 1.30 -12.06 -9.67
C ALA A 304 0.43 -12.48 -8.48
N VAL A 305 0.08 -13.77 -8.40
CA VAL A 305 -0.66 -14.33 -7.26
C VAL A 305 0.16 -14.22 -5.98
N ALA A 306 1.42 -14.64 -6.00
CA ALA A 306 2.31 -14.65 -4.84
C ALA A 306 2.51 -13.24 -4.26
N MET A 307 2.76 -12.25 -5.10
CA MET A 307 2.95 -10.86 -4.68
C MET A 307 1.65 -10.30 -4.07
N THR A 308 0.52 -10.53 -4.73
CA THR A 308 -0.79 -10.07 -4.24
C THR A 308 -1.13 -10.70 -2.90
N MET A 309 -0.95 -12.02 -2.77
CA MET A 309 -1.15 -12.71 -1.50
C MET A 309 -0.24 -12.13 -0.42
N GLY A 310 1.04 -11.94 -0.69
CA GLY A 310 1.97 -11.35 0.28
C GLY A 310 1.49 -9.98 0.77
N VAL A 311 1.15 -9.08 -0.15
CA VAL A 311 0.75 -7.69 0.18
C VAL A 311 -0.52 -7.64 1.04
N PHE A 312 -1.52 -8.46 0.74
CA PHE A 312 -2.82 -8.40 1.42
C PHE A 312 -2.96 -9.37 2.60
N LEU A 313 -2.06 -10.34 2.76
CA LEU A 313 -2.12 -11.31 3.85
C LEU A 313 -2.15 -10.68 5.25
N PRO A 314 -1.37 -9.63 5.56
CA PRO A 314 -1.40 -8.98 6.88
C PRO A 314 -2.80 -8.53 7.30
N ALA A 315 -3.61 -8.05 6.35
CA ALA A 315 -4.97 -7.57 6.61
C ALA A 315 -5.93 -8.65 7.14
N PHE A 316 -5.59 -9.95 6.97
CA PHE A 316 -6.39 -11.06 7.48
C PHE A 316 -5.92 -11.54 8.88
N ALA A 317 -4.80 -11.02 9.38
CA ALA A 317 -4.24 -11.39 10.68
C ALA A 317 -4.79 -10.55 11.84
N PHE A 318 -5.29 -9.35 11.56
CA PHE A 318 -5.82 -8.38 12.52
C PHE A 318 -7.36 -8.43 12.59
#